data_AF-A0A2V5ZFS2-F1
#
_entry.id   AF-A0A2V5ZFS2-F1
#
_cell.length_a   1.000
_cell.length_b   1.000
_cell.length_c   1.000
_cell.angle_alpha   90.00
_cell.angle_beta   90.00
_cell.angle_gamma   90.00
#
_symmetry.space_group_name_H-M   'P 1'
#
loop_
_entity.id
_entity.type
_entity.pdbx_description
1 polymer ?
#
loop_
_entity_poly.entity_id
_entity_poly.type
_entity_poly.pdbx_seq_one_letter_code
_entity_poly.pdbx_strand_id
1 'polypeptide(L)'
;MTGEVYKRPQAELYKRSVLPKAGSFMAALVVWLAVYSGTASMLGTDLEQTVSGSNSDPVSPAPVITSLRSGSGSTEIQWNTGNGSPGFVFVTENGGSPVLFAKGSRGSHVAPWIGKHRYVFELYQDDQRRTLLVKVIVSGSDGRPSSQRTVSWQALARWVLIVALAAILYFAVYLSSTGPVRTSFPLEPTTSPRPLHVGRNLFLGIAAFMCVDGVIFHSGLYVSILAPNSYAGRIAEITQAEKARGPSGLKEVLVLGDSRIAEGFSMSLANELGSTAGLKFVSLAEPAASANTWYYMVRDVDPTTRRYWGIVIPYGIGYEPNSADPLRISMTAPLLRYSDSFHFASGFQRWSGRFRAFIACILRGSAYQDDVVDLLGHPIARIRSIQQESTRMHSREVYKGRDYDLVGTSYDTTTGRVTFAEKLTEAQRLAFRKSLLQPSQSDTEYSLRLQREWIPRIMNRYSNSPTAIVLTPVPRGPFVELPGFTKGYDSVLPSSVIQSTNFSLPGRTFDFLEKPEYYFDAFHLNAKGRQKFTETLVSELIGRLRSADSRAQPNCGFRLAATWNQ
;
A
#
# COMPACT_ATOMS: atom_id res chain seq x y z
N MET A 1 6.78 64.38 -28.15
CA MET A 1 7.31 64.32 -26.77
C MET A 1 7.25 62.87 -26.32
N THR A 2 8.42 62.26 -26.29
CA THR A 2 8.71 60.83 -26.12
C THR A 2 9.39 60.60 -24.77
N GLY A 3 9.11 59.45 -24.14
CA GLY A 3 9.88 58.89 -23.02
C GLY A 3 9.56 59.52 -21.66
N GLU A 4 9.64 58.84 -20.53
CA GLU A 4 10.01 57.46 -20.23
C GLU A 4 9.53 57.18 -18.80
N VAL A 5 9.13 55.94 -18.55
CA VAL A 5 8.89 55.38 -17.23
C VAL A 5 10.25 54.99 -16.64
N TYR A 6 10.59 55.47 -15.44
CA TYR A 6 11.64 54.84 -14.63
C TYR A 6 11.20 54.73 -13.16
N LYS A 7 10.79 53.51 -12.80
CA LYS A 7 10.82 52.98 -11.43
C LYS A 7 12.12 52.21 -11.24
N ARG A 8 12.89 52.52 -10.18
CA ARG A 8 13.61 51.54 -9.35
C ARG A 8 14.21 52.21 -8.11
N PRO A 9 13.92 51.67 -6.91
CA PRO A 9 14.91 51.55 -5.86
C PRO A 9 15.31 50.08 -5.65
N GLN A 10 16.62 49.91 -5.43
CA GLN A 10 17.33 48.92 -4.64
C GLN A 10 16.78 47.48 -4.54
N ALA A 11 17.55 46.58 -5.15
CA ALA A 11 17.59 45.18 -4.82
C ALA A 11 18.37 44.96 -3.52
N GLU A 12 17.76 44.32 -2.52
CA GLU A 12 18.45 43.42 -1.60
C GLU A 12 17.57 42.18 -1.37
N LEU A 13 18.05 41.05 -1.90
CA LEU A 13 17.50 39.72 -1.71
C LEU A 13 18.11 39.10 -0.44
N TYR A 14 17.34 39.07 0.66
CA TYR A 14 17.69 38.29 1.84
C TYR A 14 17.43 36.80 1.57
N LYS A 15 18.40 36.10 0.95
CA LYS A 15 18.45 34.63 0.91
C LYS A 15 18.94 34.13 2.27
N ARG A 16 18.04 33.54 3.08
CA ARG A 16 18.43 32.72 4.23
C ARG A 16 18.47 31.25 3.81
N SER A 17 19.67 30.78 3.49
CA SER A 17 20.01 29.36 3.34
C SER A 17 19.98 28.68 4.72
N VAL A 18 19.11 27.70 4.92
CA VAL A 18 19.22 26.76 6.04
C VAL A 18 19.95 25.51 5.53
N LEU A 19 21.28 25.57 5.52
CA LEU A 19 22.09 24.35 5.56
C LEU A 19 22.06 23.85 7.01
N PRO A 20 21.75 22.57 7.29
CA PRO A 20 21.97 22.03 8.61
C PRO A 20 23.49 21.96 8.86
N LYS A 21 23.94 22.53 9.98
CA LYS A 21 25.33 22.47 10.42
C LYS A 21 25.73 20.99 10.61
N ALA A 22 26.96 20.63 10.24
CA ALA A 22 27.49 19.26 10.34
C ALA A 22 27.35 18.61 11.73
N GLY A 23 27.26 19.40 12.81
CA GLY A 23 26.94 18.91 14.16
C GLY A 23 25.55 18.27 14.31
N SER A 24 24.59 18.64 13.45
CA SER A 24 23.22 18.09 13.44
C SER A 24 23.18 16.66 12.90
N PHE A 25 24.15 16.26 12.07
CA PHE A 25 24.22 14.91 11.51
C PHE A 25 24.82 13.91 12.51
N MET A 26 25.83 14.33 13.28
CA MET A 26 26.40 13.52 14.37
C MET A 26 25.45 13.41 15.56
N ALA A 27 24.72 14.48 15.89
CA ALA A 27 23.66 14.41 16.89
C ALA A 27 22.51 13.48 16.46
N ALA A 28 22.12 13.52 15.18
CA ALA A 28 21.14 12.58 14.63
C ALA A 28 21.64 11.14 14.63
N LEU A 29 22.91 10.89 14.33
CA LEU A 29 23.52 9.56 14.36
C LEU A 29 23.66 9.00 15.79
N VAL A 30 24.00 9.84 16.77
CA VAL A 30 24.08 9.48 18.19
C VAL A 30 22.68 9.23 18.77
N VAL A 31 21.68 10.03 18.40
CA VAL A 31 20.28 9.75 18.74
C VAL A 31 19.79 8.47 18.05
N TRP A 32 20.22 8.19 16.81
CA TRP A 32 19.88 6.95 16.09
C TRP A 32 20.52 5.70 16.75
N LEU A 33 21.78 5.81 17.21
CA LEU A 33 22.49 4.76 17.96
C LEU A 33 21.95 4.57 19.39
N ALA A 34 21.56 5.65 20.08
CA ALA A 34 20.96 5.60 21.42
C ALA A 34 19.54 5.03 21.38
N VAL A 35 18.75 5.34 20.34
CA VAL A 35 17.41 4.79 20.13
C VAL A 35 17.44 3.29 19.82
N TYR A 36 18.49 2.76 19.16
CA TYR A 36 18.58 1.32 18.93
C TYR A 36 19.19 0.55 20.11
N SER A 37 20.16 1.14 20.82
CA SER A 37 20.71 0.55 22.06
C SER A 37 19.70 0.56 23.23
N GLY A 38 18.81 1.56 23.27
CA GLY A 38 17.73 1.69 24.25
C GLY A 38 16.56 0.71 24.07
N THR A 39 16.56 -0.13 23.03
CA THR A 39 15.58 -1.22 22.88
C THR A 39 16.08 -2.57 23.44
N ALA A 40 17.28 -2.61 24.04
CA ALA A 40 17.85 -3.81 24.65
C ALA A 40 17.95 -3.79 26.19
N SER A 41 17.73 -2.66 26.87
CA SER A 41 17.73 -2.62 28.34
C SER A 41 16.74 -1.58 28.85
N MET A 42 15.58 -2.04 29.32
CA MET A 42 14.77 -1.41 30.38
C MET A 42 13.59 -2.33 30.72
N LEU A 43 13.88 -3.41 31.46
CA LEU A 43 13.00 -3.92 32.51
C LEU A 43 13.89 -4.61 33.56
N GLY A 44 13.78 -4.16 34.80
CA GLY A 44 14.41 -4.78 35.97
C GLY A 44 15.67 -4.06 36.46
N THR A 45 15.52 -2.86 37.02
CA THR A 45 16.34 -2.53 38.19
C THR A 45 15.54 -2.98 39.41
N ASP A 46 15.97 -4.10 39.99
CA ASP A 46 15.58 -4.50 41.34
C ASP A 46 15.92 -3.35 42.30
N LEU A 47 14.89 -2.72 42.87
CA LEU A 47 15.04 -1.90 44.06
C LEU A 47 14.97 -2.84 45.26
N GLU A 48 16.15 -3.17 45.78
CA GLU A 48 16.32 -3.76 47.10
C GLU A 48 15.60 -2.92 48.16
N GLN A 49 14.78 -3.59 48.96
CA GLN A 49 14.19 -3.04 50.18
C GLN A 49 15.31 -2.59 51.13
N THR A 50 15.32 -1.31 51.48
CA THR A 50 15.88 -0.87 52.76
C THR A 50 14.74 -0.34 53.61
N VAL A 51 14.47 -1.07 54.71
CA VAL A 51 13.52 -0.69 55.76
C VAL A 51 14.09 0.51 56.51
N SER A 52 13.34 1.61 56.57
CA SER A 52 13.45 2.57 57.66
C SER A 52 12.12 3.32 57.79
N GLY A 53 11.52 3.26 58.98
CA GLY A 53 10.15 3.72 59.23
C GLY A 53 10.02 5.22 59.47
N SER A 54 8.84 5.75 59.19
CA SER A 54 8.22 6.82 59.98
C SER A 54 6.72 6.91 59.68
N ASN A 55 5.91 6.98 60.73
CA ASN A 55 4.46 7.18 60.71
C ASN A 55 4.03 8.44 59.95
N SER A 56 2.99 8.33 59.11
CA SER A 56 1.99 9.39 58.87
C SER A 56 0.72 8.84 58.21
N ASP A 57 -0.40 9.51 58.48
CA ASP A 57 -1.83 9.16 58.38
C ASP A 57 -2.39 8.66 57.01
N PRO A 58 -3.59 8.01 56.98
CA PRO A 58 -4.05 7.27 55.82
C PRO A 58 -4.66 8.19 54.75
N VAL A 59 -3.94 8.38 53.65
CA VAL A 59 -4.49 8.91 52.40
C VAL A 59 -5.31 7.79 51.73
N SER A 60 -6.61 8.02 51.50
CA SER A 60 -7.44 7.11 50.70
C SER A 60 -6.76 6.83 49.35
N PRO A 61 -6.42 5.57 49.02
CA PRO A 61 -5.76 5.28 47.76
C PRO A 61 -6.74 5.55 46.60
N ALA A 62 -6.24 6.10 45.49
CA ALA A 62 -7.02 6.20 44.25
C ALA A 62 -7.54 4.81 43.83
N PRO A 63 -8.66 4.71 43.08
CA PRO A 63 -9.12 3.42 42.59
C PRO A 63 -8.05 2.80 41.69
N VAL A 64 -7.81 1.49 41.84
CA VAL A 64 -6.79 0.74 41.10
C VAL A 64 -7.36 -0.62 40.69
N ILE A 65 -7.03 -1.05 39.47
CA ILE A 65 -7.18 -2.43 39.01
C ILE A 65 -5.86 -2.87 38.39
N THR A 66 -5.33 -4.01 38.84
CA THR A 66 -4.04 -4.56 38.38
C THR A 66 -4.17 -6.03 38.03
N SER A 67 -3.32 -6.49 37.12
CA SER A 67 -3.22 -7.89 36.74
C SER A 67 -1.89 -8.47 37.21
N LEU A 68 -1.92 -9.50 38.04
CA LEU A 68 -0.74 -10.28 38.41
C LEU A 68 -0.74 -11.59 37.63
N ARG A 69 0.36 -11.90 36.95
CA ARG A 69 0.50 -13.14 36.19
C ARG A 69 0.65 -14.30 37.16
N SER A 70 -0.39 -15.11 37.29
CA SER A 70 -0.41 -16.30 38.14
C SER A 70 -0.23 -17.54 37.27
N GLY A 71 0.99 -17.82 36.79
CA GLY A 71 1.27 -19.04 36.00
C GLY A 71 0.82 -19.02 34.52
N SER A 72 1.00 -20.15 33.82
CA SER A 72 0.66 -20.34 32.41
C SER A 72 -0.85 -20.46 32.20
N GLY A 73 -1.50 -19.45 31.66
CA GLY A 73 -2.93 -19.48 31.28
C GLY A 73 -3.91 -18.89 32.30
N SER A 74 -3.42 -18.42 33.45
CA SER A 74 -4.22 -17.75 34.48
C SER A 74 -3.68 -16.36 34.80
N THR A 75 -4.58 -15.41 34.99
CA THR A 75 -4.25 -14.06 35.45
C THR A 75 -5.09 -13.73 36.67
N GLU A 76 -4.44 -13.26 37.74
CA GLU A 76 -5.13 -12.76 38.91
C GLU A 76 -5.43 -11.28 38.72
N ILE A 77 -6.69 -10.89 38.92
CA ILE A 77 -7.14 -9.51 38.83
C ILE A 77 -7.42 -9.00 40.24
N GLN A 78 -6.69 -7.97 40.64
CA GLN A 78 -6.84 -7.30 41.93
C GLN A 78 -7.45 -5.92 41.73
N TRP A 79 -8.42 -5.56 42.56
CA TRP A 79 -9.08 -4.26 42.50
C TRP A 79 -9.30 -3.63 43.88
N ASN A 80 -9.36 -2.31 43.90
CA ASN A 80 -9.72 -1.49 45.05
C ASN A 80 -10.42 -0.21 44.54
N THR A 81 -11.61 0.11 45.06
CA THR A 81 -12.34 1.34 44.70
C THR A 81 -11.81 2.59 45.38
N GLY A 82 -10.92 2.44 46.37
CA GLY A 82 -10.23 3.55 47.04
C GLY A 82 -11.06 4.27 48.10
N ASN A 83 -12.39 4.30 47.92
CA ASN A 83 -13.35 4.99 48.80
C ASN A 83 -14.26 4.04 49.60
N GLY A 84 -14.05 2.72 49.50
CA GLY A 84 -14.85 1.72 50.21
C GLY A 84 -16.24 1.44 49.62
N SER A 85 -16.64 2.17 48.57
CA SER A 85 -17.91 1.92 47.89
C SER A 85 -17.89 0.61 47.08
N PRO A 86 -19.05 -0.06 46.85
CA PRO A 86 -19.11 -1.25 46.01
C PRO A 86 -18.58 -0.99 44.59
N GLY A 87 -17.64 -1.83 44.15
CA GLY A 87 -17.13 -1.83 42.77
C GLY A 87 -17.61 -3.03 41.98
N PHE A 88 -17.76 -2.87 40.66
CA PHE A 88 -18.17 -3.90 39.72
C PHE A 88 -17.11 -4.08 38.64
N VAL A 89 -16.44 -5.24 38.62
CA VAL A 89 -15.44 -5.56 37.60
C VAL A 89 -16.14 -6.30 36.46
N PHE A 90 -16.09 -5.75 35.25
CA PHE A 90 -16.57 -6.39 34.03
C PHE A 90 -15.39 -6.82 33.17
N VAL A 91 -15.55 -7.92 32.44
CA VAL A 91 -14.59 -8.38 31.44
C VAL A 91 -15.20 -8.41 30.05
N THR A 92 -14.43 -7.97 29.06
CA THR A 92 -14.80 -7.99 27.64
C THR A 92 -13.74 -8.74 26.85
N GLU A 93 -14.15 -9.79 26.12
CA GLU A 93 -13.27 -10.54 25.21
C GLU A 93 -13.44 -10.05 23.78
N ASN A 94 -12.34 -9.68 23.10
CA ASN A 94 -12.31 -9.29 21.68
C ASN A 94 -13.41 -8.29 21.23
N GLY A 95 -13.85 -7.40 22.13
CA GLY A 95 -14.89 -6.40 21.83
C GLY A 95 -16.33 -6.93 21.83
N GLY A 96 -16.57 -8.13 22.36
CA GLY A 96 -17.91 -8.69 22.58
C GLY A 96 -18.70 -8.01 23.71
N SER A 97 -19.80 -8.63 24.12
CA SER A 97 -20.65 -8.12 25.21
C SER A 97 -19.94 -8.25 26.57
N PRO A 98 -19.87 -7.19 27.40
CA PRO A 98 -19.18 -7.24 28.68
C PRO A 98 -19.93 -8.10 29.71
N VAL A 99 -19.19 -8.95 30.42
CA VAL A 99 -19.74 -9.88 31.42
C VAL A 99 -19.22 -9.50 32.80
N LEU A 100 -20.08 -9.54 33.82
CA LEU A 100 -19.66 -9.28 35.19
C LEU A 100 -18.68 -10.37 35.67
N PHE A 101 -17.51 -9.95 36.10
CA PHE A 101 -16.42 -10.81 36.56
C PHE A 101 -16.32 -10.88 38.10
N ALA A 102 -16.49 -9.76 38.80
CA ALA A 102 -16.47 -9.72 40.26
C ALA A 102 -17.19 -8.48 40.83
N LYS A 103 -17.55 -8.53 42.11
CA LYS A 103 -18.15 -7.42 42.87
C LYS A 103 -17.43 -7.24 44.22
N GLY A 104 -17.30 -6.01 44.68
CA GLY A 104 -16.76 -5.68 46.00
C GLY A 104 -15.96 -4.38 45.99
N SER A 105 -15.83 -3.73 47.15
CA SER A 105 -15.03 -2.50 47.28
C SER A 105 -13.53 -2.75 47.17
N ARG A 106 -13.08 -3.97 47.46
CA ARG A 106 -11.74 -4.49 47.19
C ARG A 106 -11.81 -6.00 47.00
N GLY A 107 -10.88 -6.57 46.27
CA GLY A 107 -10.80 -8.02 46.11
C GLY A 107 -9.72 -8.47 45.14
N SER A 108 -9.49 -9.77 45.13
CA SER A 108 -8.67 -10.46 44.15
C SER A 108 -9.46 -11.64 43.59
N HIS A 109 -9.43 -11.84 42.27
CA HIS A 109 -10.09 -12.98 41.64
C HIS A 109 -9.28 -13.47 40.45
N VAL A 110 -9.05 -14.77 40.41
CA VAL A 110 -8.28 -15.43 39.35
C VAL A 110 -9.18 -15.69 38.14
N ALA A 111 -8.72 -15.30 36.95
CA ALA A 111 -9.29 -15.67 35.67
C ALA A 111 -8.46 -16.82 35.07
N PRO A 112 -8.86 -18.10 35.25
CA PRO A 112 -8.08 -19.26 34.83
C PRO A 112 -8.22 -19.61 33.33
N TRP A 113 -9.00 -18.82 32.60
CA TRP A 113 -9.36 -19.03 31.20
C TRP A 113 -8.72 -18.00 30.25
N ILE A 114 -7.78 -17.19 30.75
CA ILE A 114 -7.13 -16.15 29.96
C ILE A 114 -6.24 -16.80 28.91
N GLY A 115 -6.77 -16.91 27.69
CA GLY A 115 -6.13 -17.52 26.54
C GLY A 115 -5.48 -16.52 25.59
N LYS A 116 -5.48 -16.88 24.29
CA LYS A 116 -4.80 -16.16 23.20
C LYS A 116 -5.49 -14.85 22.77
N HIS A 117 -6.57 -14.49 23.45
CA HIS A 117 -7.43 -13.35 23.10
C HIS A 117 -7.13 -12.12 23.95
N ARG A 118 -7.63 -10.97 23.49
CA ARG A 118 -7.51 -9.71 24.23
C ARG A 118 -8.69 -9.59 25.17
N TYR A 119 -8.39 -9.50 26.46
CA TYR A 119 -9.37 -9.31 27.52
C TYR A 119 -9.24 -7.93 28.13
N VAL A 120 -10.36 -7.26 28.32
CA VAL A 120 -10.44 -5.92 28.91
C VAL A 120 -11.21 -6.01 30.21
N PHE A 121 -10.56 -5.72 31.33
CA PHE A 121 -11.20 -5.64 32.64
C PHE A 121 -11.44 -4.17 33.00
N GLU A 122 -12.68 -3.84 33.34
CA GLU A 122 -13.14 -2.49 33.65
C GLU A 122 -13.82 -2.48 35.02
N LEU A 123 -13.35 -1.63 35.92
CA LEU A 123 -13.94 -1.42 37.24
C LEU A 123 -14.91 -0.24 37.18
N TYR A 124 -16.17 -0.48 37.54
CA TYR A 124 -17.23 0.52 37.60
C TYR A 124 -17.71 0.76 39.03
N GLN A 125 -18.29 1.94 39.27
CA GLN A 125 -18.91 2.30 40.56
C GLN A 125 -20.36 1.78 40.68
N ASP A 126 -20.99 1.42 39.56
CA ASP A 126 -22.37 0.96 39.48
C ASP A 126 -22.51 -0.24 38.53
N ASP A 127 -23.56 -1.04 38.73
CA ASP A 127 -23.84 -2.23 37.91
C ASP A 127 -24.42 -1.90 36.52
N GLN A 128 -24.92 -0.67 36.32
CA GLN A 128 -25.38 -0.15 35.03
C GLN A 128 -24.23 0.40 34.17
N ARG A 129 -22.97 0.29 34.63
CA ARG A 129 -21.75 0.73 33.94
C ARG A 129 -21.76 2.22 33.55
N ARG A 130 -22.34 3.09 34.38
CA ARG A 130 -22.42 4.54 34.13
C ARG A 130 -21.11 5.26 34.46
N THR A 131 -20.40 4.83 35.49
CA THR A 131 -19.16 5.50 35.95
C THR A 131 -17.98 4.52 35.97
N LEU A 132 -17.11 4.64 34.97
CA LEU A 132 -15.87 3.87 34.87
C LEU A 132 -14.81 4.47 35.82
N LEU A 133 -14.29 3.65 36.73
CA LEU A 133 -13.22 4.02 37.65
C LEU A 133 -11.84 3.79 37.04
N VAL A 134 -11.55 2.56 36.57
CA VAL A 134 -10.23 2.17 36.02
C VAL A 134 -10.38 1.00 35.04
N LYS A 135 -9.40 0.83 34.15
CA LYS A 135 -9.35 -0.22 33.14
C LYS A 135 -7.96 -0.87 33.05
N VAL A 136 -7.91 -2.19 32.89
CA VAL A 136 -6.68 -2.94 32.58
C VAL A 136 -6.92 -3.87 31.38
N ILE A 137 -5.90 -4.02 30.54
CA ILE A 137 -5.95 -4.89 29.36
C ILE A 137 -5.00 -6.05 29.62
N VAL A 138 -5.52 -7.27 29.48
CA VAL A 138 -4.77 -8.52 29.65
C VAL A 138 -4.74 -9.25 28.31
N SER A 139 -3.58 -9.77 27.94
CA SER A 139 -3.40 -10.57 26.71
C SER A 139 -2.46 -11.74 27.02
N GLY A 140 -2.91 -12.97 26.75
CA GLY A 140 -2.09 -14.17 26.95
C GLY A 140 -1.00 -14.30 25.88
N SER A 141 0.17 -14.82 26.27
CA SER A 141 1.26 -15.19 25.36
C SER A 141 1.56 -16.69 25.47
N ASP A 142 1.86 -17.35 24.35
CA ASP A 142 2.12 -18.79 24.29
C ASP A 142 3.23 -19.19 25.27
N GLY A 143 2.90 -20.12 26.18
CA GLY A 143 3.86 -20.84 27.01
C GLY A 143 4.70 -21.77 26.16
N ARG A 144 5.80 -21.24 25.59
CA ARG A 144 7.00 -22.03 25.33
C ARG A 144 8.08 -21.56 26.30
N PRO A 145 8.81 -22.48 26.97
CA PRO A 145 9.98 -22.07 27.73
C PRO A 145 10.89 -21.32 26.78
N SER A 146 11.41 -20.20 27.27
CA SER A 146 12.26 -19.27 26.54
C SER A 146 13.41 -20.02 25.86
N SER A 147 13.24 -20.33 24.58
CA SER A 147 14.38 -20.42 23.69
C SER A 147 15.01 -19.03 23.74
N GLN A 148 16.20 -18.95 24.35
CA GLN A 148 17.11 -17.82 24.22
C GLN A 148 16.94 -17.28 22.82
N ARG A 149 16.56 -16.00 22.74
CA ARG A 149 16.46 -15.26 21.50
C ARG A 149 17.90 -15.15 20.97
N THR A 150 18.38 -16.21 20.33
CA THR A 150 19.58 -16.14 19.50
C THR A 150 19.23 -15.09 18.47
N VAL A 151 19.82 -13.90 18.63
CA VAL A 151 19.91 -12.91 17.57
C VAL A 151 20.30 -13.70 16.33
N SER A 152 19.44 -13.65 15.31
CA SER A 152 19.70 -14.35 14.06
C SER A 152 21.14 -14.03 13.66
N TRP A 153 22.02 -15.03 13.65
CA TRP A 153 23.42 -14.85 13.27
C TRP A 153 23.51 -14.22 11.87
N GLN A 154 22.48 -14.36 11.04
CA GLN A 154 22.35 -13.68 9.75
C GLN A 154 22.01 -12.19 9.89
N ALA A 155 21.17 -11.79 10.86
CA ALA A 155 20.92 -10.38 11.16
C ALA A 155 22.15 -9.72 11.79
N LEU A 156 22.84 -10.40 12.71
CA LEU A 156 24.09 -9.95 13.31
C LEU A 156 25.21 -9.85 12.27
N ALA A 157 25.38 -10.86 11.41
CA ALA A 157 26.35 -10.82 10.32
C ALA A 157 26.04 -9.71 9.30
N ARG A 158 24.75 -9.45 8.99
CA ARG A 158 24.35 -8.31 8.13
C ARG A 158 24.71 -6.97 8.76
N TRP A 159 24.51 -6.80 10.06
CA TRP A 159 24.87 -5.57 10.75
C TRP A 159 26.39 -5.41 10.91
N VAL A 160 27.12 -6.49 11.19
CA VAL A 160 28.59 -6.49 11.19
C VAL A 160 29.12 -6.15 9.79
N LEU A 161 28.49 -6.64 8.72
CA LEU A 161 28.85 -6.29 7.35
C LEU A 161 28.58 -4.80 7.05
N ILE A 162 27.45 -4.24 7.50
CA ILE A 162 27.12 -2.82 7.33
C ILE A 162 28.10 -1.93 8.10
N VAL A 163 28.42 -2.28 9.35
CA VAL A 163 29.39 -1.56 10.18
C VAL A 163 30.79 -1.70 9.59
N ALA A 164 31.18 -2.88 9.10
CA ALA A 164 32.44 -3.10 8.42
C ALA A 164 32.52 -2.30 7.12
N LEU A 165 31.47 -2.26 6.31
CA LEU A 165 31.43 -1.44 5.08
C LEU A 165 31.47 0.05 5.39
N ALA A 166 30.75 0.51 6.41
CA ALA A 166 30.78 1.90 6.86
C ALA A 166 32.16 2.27 7.45
N ALA A 167 32.78 1.37 8.21
CA ALA A 167 34.13 1.54 8.73
C ALA A 167 35.17 1.51 7.61
N ILE A 168 35.06 0.59 6.63
CA ILE A 168 35.92 0.56 5.45
C ILE A 168 35.74 1.85 4.64
N LEU A 169 34.53 2.35 4.46
CA LEU A 169 34.27 3.61 3.76
C LEU A 169 34.84 4.79 4.57
N TYR A 170 34.65 4.81 5.89
CA TYR A 170 35.19 5.81 6.79
C TYR A 170 36.72 5.80 6.78
N PHE A 171 37.36 4.63 6.93
CA PHE A 171 38.81 4.46 6.88
C PHE A 171 39.36 4.69 5.48
N ALA A 172 38.64 4.34 4.42
CA ALA A 172 39.03 4.69 3.05
C ALA A 172 39.01 6.21 2.87
N VAL A 173 37.98 6.92 3.37
CA VAL A 173 37.92 8.39 3.35
C VAL A 173 38.99 9.01 4.25
N TYR A 174 39.19 8.48 5.46
CA TYR A 174 40.11 8.97 6.49
C TYR A 174 41.57 8.72 6.12
N LEU A 175 41.92 7.54 5.64
CA LEU A 175 43.26 7.20 5.14
C LEU A 175 43.54 7.79 3.76
N SER A 176 42.49 8.14 2.99
CA SER A 176 42.64 9.00 1.80
C SER A 176 42.81 10.48 2.16
N SER A 177 42.42 10.90 3.37
CA SER A 177 42.62 12.26 3.88
C SER A 177 43.89 12.34 4.72
N THR A 178 45.06 12.24 4.10
CA THR A 178 46.33 12.56 4.79
C THR A 178 46.57 14.07 4.76
N GLY A 179 45.95 14.81 5.67
CA GLY A 179 46.24 16.23 5.86
C GLY A 179 45.75 16.77 7.22
N PRO A 180 46.57 17.56 7.96
CA PRO A 180 46.11 18.20 9.19
C PRO A 180 45.00 19.21 8.88
N VAL A 181 44.01 19.34 9.78
CA VAL A 181 42.88 20.26 9.66
C VAL A 181 43.41 21.69 9.51
N ARG A 182 43.26 22.26 8.31
CA ARG A 182 43.76 23.61 7.98
C ARG A 182 42.81 24.67 8.52
N THR A 183 43.34 25.60 9.31
CA THR A 183 42.62 26.77 9.87
C THR A 183 42.75 28.02 9.00
N SER A 184 43.42 27.96 7.86
CA SER A 184 43.49 29.03 6.86
C SER A 184 43.50 28.45 5.43
N PHE A 185 42.85 29.16 4.49
CA PHE A 185 42.86 28.80 3.07
C PHE A 185 44.18 29.26 2.43
N PRO A 186 45.04 28.35 1.95
CA PRO A 186 46.24 28.75 1.23
C PRO A 186 45.90 29.02 -0.25
N LEU A 187 46.64 29.93 -0.87
CA LEU A 187 46.68 30.09 -2.33
C LEU A 187 46.92 28.72 -2.98
N GLU A 188 46.12 28.39 -4.00
CA GLU A 188 46.17 27.11 -4.70
C GLU A 188 47.60 26.78 -5.17
N PRO A 189 48.19 25.64 -4.74
CA PRO A 189 49.43 25.16 -5.32
C PRO A 189 49.14 24.63 -6.73
N THR A 190 49.82 25.19 -7.73
CA THR A 190 49.63 24.86 -9.15
C THR A 190 50.07 23.45 -9.54
N THR A 191 50.72 22.67 -8.66
CA THR A 191 51.12 21.28 -8.93
C THR A 191 51.06 20.39 -7.68
N SER A 192 50.40 19.23 -7.79
CA SER A 192 50.40 18.17 -6.78
C SER A 192 51.56 17.19 -7.04
N PRO A 193 52.41 16.85 -6.04
CA PRO A 193 53.54 15.93 -6.22
C PRO A 193 53.12 14.46 -6.34
N ARG A 194 51.84 14.13 -6.09
CA ARG A 194 51.27 12.80 -6.35
C ARG A 194 50.35 12.88 -7.57
N PRO A 195 50.38 11.90 -8.49
CA PRO A 195 49.45 11.87 -9.61
C PRO A 195 48.02 11.84 -9.06
N LEU A 196 47.26 12.88 -9.37
CA LEU A 196 45.83 12.93 -9.05
C LEU A 196 45.14 11.88 -9.91
N HIS A 197 44.79 10.74 -9.32
CA HIS A 197 44.02 9.69 -10.00
C HIS A 197 42.53 10.07 -10.07
N VAL A 198 42.22 11.22 -10.69
CA VAL A 198 40.87 11.79 -10.78
C VAL A 198 39.90 10.78 -11.39
N GLY A 199 40.27 10.15 -12.50
CA GLY A 199 39.45 9.13 -13.17
C GLY A 199 39.16 7.93 -12.28
N ARG A 200 40.17 7.41 -11.57
CA ARG A 200 40.00 6.28 -10.63
C ARG A 200 39.06 6.65 -9.50
N ASN A 201 39.29 7.80 -8.85
CA ASN A 201 38.50 8.21 -7.70
C ASN A 201 37.05 8.53 -8.11
N LEU A 202 36.84 9.13 -9.29
CA LEU A 202 35.51 9.34 -9.85
C LEU A 202 34.81 8.00 -10.12
N PHE A 203 35.49 7.04 -10.75
CA PHE A 203 34.94 5.72 -11.01
C PHE A 203 34.58 4.98 -9.72
N LEU A 204 35.47 5.00 -8.72
CA LEU A 204 35.20 4.41 -7.40
C LEU A 204 34.02 5.08 -6.70
N GLY A 205 33.91 6.41 -6.80
CA GLY A 205 32.76 7.14 -6.26
C GLY A 205 31.43 6.75 -6.91
N ILE A 206 31.39 6.65 -8.24
CA ILE A 206 30.22 6.18 -8.99
C ILE A 206 29.88 4.73 -8.61
N ALA A 207 30.88 3.86 -8.58
CA ALA A 207 30.70 2.45 -8.22
C ALA A 207 30.16 2.31 -6.79
N ALA A 208 30.72 3.04 -5.82
CA ALA A 208 30.25 3.06 -4.45
C ALA A 208 28.80 3.56 -4.35
N PHE A 209 28.45 4.65 -5.05
CA PHE A 209 27.09 5.17 -5.09
C PHE A 209 26.09 4.14 -5.66
N MET A 210 26.42 3.50 -6.79
CA MET A 210 25.59 2.46 -7.39
C MET A 210 25.43 1.25 -6.47
N CYS A 211 26.49 0.85 -5.74
CA CYS A 211 26.41 -0.23 -4.77
C CYS A 211 25.50 0.11 -3.60
N VAL A 212 25.61 1.32 -3.05
CA VAL A 212 24.75 1.80 -1.95
C VAL A 212 23.29 1.86 -2.40
N ASP A 213 23.01 2.41 -3.58
CA ASP A 213 21.65 2.41 -4.15
C ASP A 213 21.11 0.99 -4.32
N GLY A 214 21.92 0.09 -4.89
CA GLY A 214 21.61 -1.33 -5.02
C GLY A 214 21.24 -1.99 -3.69
N VAL A 215 22.08 -1.84 -2.67
CA VAL A 215 21.88 -2.44 -1.35
C VAL A 215 20.64 -1.88 -0.67
N ILE A 216 20.37 -0.58 -0.77
CA ILE A 216 19.23 0.05 -0.07
C ILE A 216 17.92 -0.20 -0.82
N PHE A 217 17.88 0.07 -2.12
CA PHE A 217 16.63 0.17 -2.88
C PHE A 217 16.31 -1.10 -3.68
N HIS A 218 17.30 -1.88 -4.11
CA HIS A 218 17.05 -3.12 -4.88
C HIS A 218 16.94 -4.39 -4.03
N SER A 219 17.49 -4.39 -2.81
CA SER A 219 17.43 -5.56 -1.92
C SER A 219 16.05 -5.83 -1.30
N GLY A 220 15.12 -4.87 -1.43
CA GLY A 220 13.85 -4.87 -0.70
C GLY A 220 13.91 -4.21 0.68
N LEU A 221 15.09 -3.77 1.15
CA LEU A 221 15.24 -3.08 2.44
C LEU A 221 14.36 -1.82 2.49
N TYR A 222 14.51 -0.91 1.53
CA TYR A 222 13.69 0.31 1.51
C TYR A 222 12.21 0.03 1.25
N VAL A 223 11.90 -1.00 0.43
CA VAL A 223 10.52 -1.41 0.13
C VAL A 223 9.76 -1.78 1.42
N SER A 224 10.43 -2.39 2.40
CA SER A 224 9.83 -2.74 3.70
C SER A 224 9.42 -1.55 4.58
N ILE A 225 9.89 -0.34 4.25
CA ILE A 225 9.60 0.88 5.01
C ILE A 225 8.93 1.97 4.17
N LEU A 226 8.45 1.64 2.97
CA LEU A 226 7.71 2.56 2.11
C LEU A 226 6.45 3.10 2.80
N ALA A 227 6.05 4.30 2.37
CA ALA A 227 4.74 4.90 2.52
C ALA A 227 3.60 3.93 2.31
N PRO A 228 2.97 3.29 3.30
CA PRO A 228 1.86 2.42 2.95
C PRO A 228 0.70 3.17 2.30
N ASN A 229 0.59 4.48 2.53
CA ASN A 229 -0.35 5.37 1.83
C ASN A 229 0.26 6.05 0.58
N SER A 230 1.56 5.91 0.32
CA SER A 230 2.19 6.35 -0.94
C SER A 230 1.81 5.39 -2.07
N TYR A 231 1.92 5.84 -3.32
CA TYR A 231 1.59 4.98 -4.47
C TYR A 231 2.53 3.78 -4.58
N ALA A 232 3.82 3.97 -4.28
CA ALA A 232 4.79 2.90 -4.24
C ALA A 232 4.48 1.88 -3.13
N GLY A 233 4.22 2.36 -1.90
CA GLY A 233 3.94 1.45 -0.80
C GLY A 233 2.61 0.73 -0.95
N ARG A 234 1.56 1.34 -1.53
CA ARG A 234 0.31 0.63 -1.84
C ARG A 234 0.52 -0.52 -2.81
N ILE A 235 1.30 -0.32 -3.88
CA ILE A 235 1.66 -1.41 -4.80
C ILE A 235 2.48 -2.49 -4.11
N ALA A 236 3.48 -2.10 -3.30
CA ALA A 236 4.28 -3.06 -2.55
C ALA A 236 3.43 -3.88 -1.56
N GLU A 237 2.57 -3.24 -0.78
CA GLU A 237 1.68 -3.84 0.23
C GLU A 237 0.73 -4.85 -0.42
N ILE A 238 -0.02 -4.46 -1.47
CA ILE A 238 -0.99 -5.37 -2.11
C ILE A 238 -0.33 -6.54 -2.85
N THR A 239 0.80 -6.31 -3.52
CA THR A 239 1.51 -7.39 -4.24
C THR A 239 2.22 -8.33 -3.29
N GLN A 240 2.80 -7.82 -2.21
CA GLN A 240 3.43 -8.64 -1.18
C GLN A 240 2.38 -9.45 -0.41
N ALA A 241 1.23 -8.86 -0.08
CA ALA A 241 0.12 -9.57 0.54
C ALA A 241 -0.39 -10.71 -0.35
N GLU A 242 -0.54 -10.46 -1.65
CA GLU A 242 -0.94 -11.51 -2.59
C GLU A 242 0.14 -12.59 -2.73
N LYS A 243 1.43 -12.24 -2.77
CA LYS A 243 2.52 -13.23 -2.79
C LYS A 243 2.56 -14.09 -1.54
N ALA A 244 2.25 -13.51 -0.38
CA ALA A 244 2.21 -14.23 0.90
C ALA A 244 0.94 -15.09 1.06
N ARG A 245 -0.12 -14.80 0.32
CA ARG A 245 -1.39 -15.53 0.40
C ARG A 245 -1.23 -16.98 -0.11
N GLY A 246 -1.62 -17.94 0.71
CA GLY A 246 -1.68 -19.35 0.31
C GLY A 246 -2.83 -19.62 -0.69
N PRO A 247 -2.79 -20.75 -1.42
CA PRO A 247 -3.88 -21.16 -2.30
C PRO A 247 -5.20 -21.30 -1.54
N SER A 248 -6.30 -20.83 -2.12
CA SER A 248 -7.64 -20.92 -1.51
C SER A 248 -8.29 -22.30 -1.66
N GLY A 249 -7.76 -23.18 -2.51
CA GLY A 249 -8.39 -24.45 -2.89
C GLY A 249 -9.53 -24.31 -3.90
N LEU A 250 -9.89 -23.08 -4.29
CA LEU A 250 -10.89 -22.77 -5.31
C LEU A 250 -10.22 -22.30 -6.61
N LYS A 251 -11.00 -22.15 -7.68
CA LYS A 251 -10.53 -21.53 -8.94
C LYS A 251 -10.37 -20.02 -8.73
N GLU A 252 -9.12 -19.57 -8.64
CA GLU A 252 -8.81 -18.18 -8.33
C GLU A 252 -8.89 -17.27 -9.55
N VAL A 253 -9.68 -16.21 -9.46
CA VAL A 253 -9.84 -15.19 -10.51
C VAL A 253 -9.26 -13.88 -10.02
N LEU A 254 -8.20 -13.42 -10.69
CA LEU A 254 -7.54 -12.15 -10.40
C LEU A 254 -8.22 -11.02 -11.17
N VAL A 255 -8.55 -9.93 -10.49
CA VAL A 255 -9.08 -8.70 -11.10
C VAL A 255 -8.03 -7.61 -11.04
N LEU A 256 -7.66 -7.08 -12.21
CA LEU A 256 -6.76 -5.93 -12.35
C LEU A 256 -7.58 -4.64 -12.53
N GLY A 257 -6.95 -3.49 -12.36
CA GLY A 257 -7.56 -2.23 -12.77
C GLY A 257 -7.02 -0.97 -12.13
N ASP A 258 -7.59 0.15 -12.56
CA ASP A 258 -7.32 1.48 -12.06
C ASP A 258 -8.30 1.86 -10.93
N SER A 259 -8.44 3.16 -10.64
CA SER A 259 -9.34 3.67 -9.60
C SER A 259 -10.81 3.29 -9.84
N ARG A 260 -11.24 3.13 -11.08
CA ARG A 260 -12.64 2.77 -11.42
C ARG A 260 -12.96 1.36 -10.99
N ILE A 261 -12.02 0.42 -11.16
CA ILE A 261 -12.19 -0.96 -10.67
C ILE A 261 -11.94 -1.04 -9.17
N ALA A 262 -10.91 -0.35 -8.64
CA ALA A 262 -10.65 -0.37 -7.20
C ALA A 262 -11.86 0.10 -6.39
N GLU A 263 -12.55 1.14 -6.88
CA GLU A 263 -13.77 1.67 -6.29
C GLU A 263 -15.01 0.85 -6.68
N GLY A 264 -15.11 0.40 -7.93
CA GLY A 264 -16.29 -0.24 -8.50
C GLY A 264 -16.42 -1.74 -8.29
N PHE A 265 -15.35 -2.47 -7.96
CA PHE A 265 -15.40 -3.93 -7.77
C PHE A 265 -15.30 -4.33 -6.29
N SER A 266 -16.29 -5.10 -5.84
CA SER A 266 -16.34 -5.63 -4.47
C SER A 266 -15.85 -7.07 -4.38
N MET A 267 -14.64 -7.26 -3.83
CA MET A 267 -14.07 -8.60 -3.65
C MET A 267 -14.89 -9.47 -2.68
N SER A 268 -15.44 -8.88 -1.61
CA SER A 268 -16.26 -9.61 -0.64
C SER A 268 -17.54 -10.15 -1.27
N LEU A 269 -18.28 -9.28 -1.97
CA LEU A 269 -19.50 -9.68 -2.70
C LEU A 269 -19.18 -10.64 -3.85
N ALA A 270 -18.08 -10.43 -4.58
CA ALA A 270 -17.69 -11.35 -5.65
C ALA A 270 -17.36 -12.75 -5.13
N ASN A 271 -16.72 -12.85 -3.96
CA ASN A 271 -16.47 -14.10 -3.29
C ASN A 271 -17.74 -14.77 -2.79
N GLU A 272 -18.67 -13.99 -2.23
CA GLU A 272 -19.99 -14.49 -1.82
C GLU A 272 -20.72 -15.13 -3.01
N LEU A 273 -20.88 -14.39 -4.12
CA LEU A 273 -21.55 -14.86 -5.33
C LEU A 273 -20.81 -16.01 -6.02
N GLY A 274 -19.49 -15.90 -6.14
CA GLY A 274 -18.63 -16.84 -6.87
C GLY A 274 -18.35 -18.16 -6.15
N SER A 275 -18.43 -18.18 -4.82
CA SER A 275 -18.10 -19.37 -4.02
C SER A 275 -18.99 -20.58 -4.37
N THR A 276 -20.27 -20.36 -4.62
CA THR A 276 -21.22 -21.39 -5.07
C THR A 276 -20.83 -22.00 -6.42
N ALA A 277 -20.06 -21.27 -7.23
CA ALA A 277 -19.50 -21.74 -8.48
C ALA A 277 -18.07 -22.26 -8.38
N GLY A 278 -17.53 -22.38 -7.16
CA GLY A 278 -16.16 -22.82 -6.90
C GLY A 278 -15.10 -21.78 -7.28
N LEU A 279 -15.47 -20.49 -7.37
CA LEU A 279 -14.58 -19.39 -7.69
C LEU A 279 -14.16 -18.62 -6.43
N LYS A 280 -12.90 -18.17 -6.41
CA LYS A 280 -12.39 -17.19 -5.43
C LYS A 280 -11.84 -15.99 -6.17
N PHE A 281 -12.33 -14.80 -5.85
CA PHE A 281 -11.86 -13.54 -6.42
C PHE A 281 -10.79 -12.90 -5.54
N VAL A 282 -9.80 -12.35 -6.23
CA VAL A 282 -8.71 -11.55 -5.67
C VAL A 282 -8.59 -10.28 -6.52
N SER A 283 -8.30 -9.14 -5.90
CA SER A 283 -8.14 -7.88 -6.63
C SER A 283 -6.78 -7.26 -6.39
N LEU A 284 -6.13 -6.88 -7.49
CA LEU A 284 -4.95 -6.02 -7.52
C LEU A 284 -5.27 -4.66 -8.17
N ALA A 285 -6.56 -4.29 -8.25
CA ALA A 285 -6.96 -2.98 -8.72
C ALA A 285 -6.51 -1.89 -7.73
N GLU A 286 -5.86 -0.86 -8.24
CA GLU A 286 -5.31 0.23 -7.42
C GLU A 286 -5.48 1.58 -8.14
N PRO A 287 -5.94 2.64 -7.44
CA PRO A 287 -6.00 3.96 -8.02
C PRO A 287 -4.68 4.43 -8.64
N ALA A 288 -4.79 5.05 -9.83
CA ALA A 288 -3.68 5.49 -10.68
C ALA A 288 -2.82 4.36 -11.30
N ALA A 289 -3.13 3.08 -11.07
CA ALA A 289 -2.46 1.99 -11.76
C ALA A 289 -2.88 1.97 -13.24
N SER A 290 -1.89 1.92 -14.13
CA SER A 290 -2.10 1.76 -15.57
C SER A 290 -1.64 0.38 -16.04
N ALA A 291 -1.95 0.03 -17.30
CA ALA A 291 -1.71 -1.29 -17.86
C ALA A 291 -0.25 -1.77 -17.78
N ASN A 292 0.72 -0.86 -17.82
CA ASN A 292 2.12 -1.20 -17.59
C ASN A 292 2.37 -1.62 -16.13
N THR A 293 1.82 -0.90 -15.14
CA THR A 293 1.91 -1.30 -13.73
C THR A 293 1.29 -2.69 -13.54
N TRP A 294 0.11 -2.95 -14.13
CA TRP A 294 -0.56 -4.25 -14.06
C TRP A 294 0.31 -5.38 -14.58
N TYR A 295 1.03 -5.18 -15.69
CA TYR A 295 1.99 -6.16 -16.23
C TYR A 295 3.06 -6.56 -15.20
N TYR A 296 3.65 -5.58 -14.51
CA TYR A 296 4.67 -5.85 -13.50
C TYR A 296 4.08 -6.50 -12.25
N MET A 297 2.85 -6.14 -11.87
CA MET A 297 2.14 -6.77 -10.75
C MET A 297 1.92 -8.25 -11.03
N VAL A 298 1.31 -8.61 -12.16
CA VAL A 298 1.04 -10.02 -12.51
C VAL A 298 2.32 -10.83 -12.68
N ARG A 299 3.38 -10.23 -13.21
CA ARG A 299 4.69 -10.87 -13.30
C ARG A 299 5.25 -11.24 -11.93
N ASP A 300 5.03 -10.41 -10.93
CA ASP A 300 5.57 -10.61 -9.59
C ASP A 300 4.72 -11.57 -8.74
N VAL A 301 3.39 -11.51 -8.86
CA VAL A 301 2.48 -12.38 -8.07
C VAL A 301 2.24 -13.76 -8.68
N ASP A 302 2.45 -13.91 -10.01
CA ASP A 302 2.35 -15.18 -10.74
C ASP A 302 3.56 -15.36 -11.69
N PRO A 303 4.74 -15.66 -11.15
CA PRO A 303 5.96 -15.85 -11.95
C PRO A 303 5.85 -17.05 -12.89
N THR A 304 5.09 -18.08 -12.50
CA THR A 304 4.90 -19.35 -13.23
C THR A 304 3.77 -19.33 -14.25
N THR A 305 3.00 -18.24 -14.29
CA THR A 305 1.79 -18.08 -15.13
C THR A 305 0.78 -19.20 -14.94
N ARG A 306 0.63 -19.70 -13.70
CA ARG A 306 -0.20 -20.86 -13.37
C ARG A 306 -0.98 -20.70 -12.08
N ARG A 307 -0.88 -19.54 -11.42
CA ARG A 307 -1.50 -19.31 -10.11
C ARG A 307 -3.00 -19.11 -10.23
N TYR A 308 -3.43 -18.39 -11.26
CA TYR A 308 -4.83 -18.01 -11.42
C TYR A 308 -5.53 -18.87 -12.46
N TRP A 309 -6.79 -19.20 -12.19
CA TRP A 309 -7.70 -19.79 -13.18
C TRP A 309 -8.08 -18.78 -14.25
N GLY A 310 -8.28 -17.52 -13.87
CA GLY A 310 -8.53 -16.44 -14.81
C GLY A 310 -8.01 -15.08 -14.35
N ILE A 311 -7.73 -14.21 -15.31
CA ILE A 311 -7.32 -12.83 -15.07
C ILE A 311 -8.27 -11.90 -15.83
N VAL A 312 -8.96 -11.04 -15.10
CA VAL A 312 -9.86 -10.02 -15.63
C VAL A 312 -9.06 -8.73 -15.84
N ILE A 313 -9.01 -8.27 -17.08
CA ILE A 313 -8.32 -7.05 -17.48
C ILE A 313 -9.34 -6.02 -17.97
N PRO A 314 -9.51 -4.90 -17.25
CA PRO A 314 -10.40 -3.85 -17.67
C PRO A 314 -9.80 -3.05 -18.84
N TYR A 315 -10.66 -2.57 -19.73
CA TYR A 315 -10.30 -1.61 -20.78
C TYR A 315 -11.37 -0.54 -20.90
N GLY A 316 -10.98 0.63 -21.40
CA GLY A 316 -11.91 1.72 -21.65
C GLY A 316 -11.21 3.05 -21.80
N ILE A 317 -11.96 4.09 -22.13
CA ILE A 317 -11.41 5.43 -22.26
C ILE A 317 -11.09 5.97 -20.87
N GLY A 318 -9.86 6.45 -20.71
CA GLY A 318 -9.40 7.18 -19.56
C GLY A 318 -8.42 8.25 -20.03
N TYR A 319 -7.70 8.85 -19.09
CA TYR A 319 -6.65 9.80 -19.43
C TYR A 319 -5.43 9.57 -18.56
N GLU A 320 -4.26 9.83 -19.14
CA GLU A 320 -2.99 9.76 -18.44
C GLU A 320 -2.21 11.02 -18.78
N PRO A 321 -2.12 12.01 -17.87
CA PRO A 321 -1.38 13.22 -18.16
C PRO A 321 0.12 12.92 -18.15
N ASN A 322 0.88 13.55 -19.04
CA ASN A 322 2.35 13.40 -19.06
C ASN A 322 3.02 13.79 -17.72
N SER A 323 2.37 14.63 -16.91
CA SER A 323 2.82 14.98 -15.56
C SER A 323 2.76 13.82 -14.57
N ALA A 324 2.07 12.72 -14.89
CA ALA A 324 1.98 11.51 -14.08
C ALA A 324 3.15 10.52 -14.30
N ASP A 325 4.09 10.81 -15.20
CA ASP A 325 5.27 9.95 -15.42
C ASP A 325 6.05 9.64 -14.11
N PRO A 326 6.39 10.62 -13.24
CA PRO A 326 7.08 10.35 -11.97
C PRO A 326 6.26 9.47 -11.03
N LEU A 327 4.94 9.71 -10.98
CA LEU A 327 3.99 8.93 -10.20
C LEU A 327 4.02 7.47 -10.65
N ARG A 328 3.90 7.20 -11.95
CA ARG A 328 3.89 5.84 -12.51
C ARG A 328 5.22 5.11 -12.32
N ILE A 329 6.34 5.84 -12.43
CA ILE A 329 7.68 5.32 -12.13
C ILE A 329 7.76 4.90 -10.66
N SER A 330 7.40 5.78 -9.73
CA SER A 330 7.42 5.52 -8.30
C SER A 330 6.52 4.33 -7.92
N MET A 331 5.31 4.31 -8.48
CA MET A 331 4.32 3.26 -8.25
C MET A 331 4.80 1.87 -8.72
N THR A 332 5.51 1.81 -9.85
CA THR A 332 6.00 0.52 -10.39
C THR A 332 7.35 0.11 -9.80
N ALA A 333 8.13 1.05 -9.25
CA ALA A 333 9.49 0.84 -8.76
C ALA A 333 9.68 -0.36 -7.82
N PRO A 334 8.76 -0.70 -6.88
CA PRO A 334 8.91 -1.88 -6.04
C PRO A 334 9.01 -3.19 -6.83
N LEU A 335 8.43 -3.22 -8.04
CA LEU A 335 8.30 -4.41 -8.87
C LEU A 335 9.39 -4.53 -9.95
N LEU A 336 10.16 -3.46 -10.18
CA LEU A 336 11.14 -3.40 -11.26
C LEU A 336 12.38 -4.26 -10.96
N ARG A 337 13.07 -4.68 -12.03
CA ARG A 337 14.36 -5.39 -12.02
C ARG A 337 15.32 -4.65 -12.97
N TYR A 338 16.63 -4.89 -12.83
CA TYR A 338 17.63 -4.30 -13.73
C TYR A 338 17.35 -4.62 -15.22
N SER A 339 16.89 -5.84 -15.51
CA SER A 339 16.52 -6.30 -16.84
C SER A 339 15.35 -5.53 -17.47
N ASP A 340 14.58 -4.79 -16.67
CA ASP A 340 13.39 -4.07 -17.14
C ASP A 340 13.72 -2.68 -17.68
N SER A 341 14.96 -2.22 -17.52
CA SER A 341 15.39 -0.85 -17.85
C SER A 341 14.91 -0.37 -19.23
N PHE A 342 15.11 -1.14 -20.29
CA PHE A 342 14.63 -0.78 -21.63
C PHE A 342 13.13 -1.04 -21.81
N HIS A 343 12.64 -2.18 -21.32
CA HIS A 343 11.25 -2.61 -21.51
C HIS A 343 10.25 -1.71 -20.78
N PHE A 344 10.57 -1.29 -19.55
CA PHE A 344 9.77 -0.33 -18.78
C PHE A 344 9.87 1.06 -19.39
N ALA A 345 11.08 1.52 -19.74
CA ALA A 345 11.28 2.82 -20.34
C ALA A 345 10.52 2.97 -21.67
N SER A 346 10.39 1.92 -22.48
CA SER A 346 9.70 2.00 -23.78
C SER A 346 8.25 2.50 -23.68
N GLY A 347 7.59 2.22 -22.54
CA GLY A 347 6.20 2.59 -22.27
C GLY A 347 5.96 4.08 -22.01
N PHE A 348 7.02 4.89 -21.92
CA PHE A 348 6.92 6.33 -21.73
C PHE A 348 6.97 7.07 -23.07
N GLN A 349 6.16 8.12 -23.24
CA GLN A 349 6.12 8.89 -24.49
C GLN A 349 7.29 9.86 -24.61
N ARG A 350 7.58 10.63 -23.56
CA ARG A 350 8.60 11.68 -23.58
C ARG A 350 9.97 11.10 -23.28
N TRP A 351 11.01 11.63 -23.95
CA TRP A 351 12.39 11.25 -23.70
C TRP A 351 12.79 11.41 -22.22
N SER A 352 12.32 12.47 -21.56
CA SER A 352 12.54 12.68 -20.12
C SER A 352 11.92 11.58 -19.26
N GLY A 353 10.69 11.15 -19.57
CA GLY A 353 10.02 10.03 -18.89
C GLY A 353 10.75 8.70 -19.13
N ARG A 354 11.16 8.44 -20.39
CA ARG A 354 11.95 7.26 -20.77
C ARG A 354 13.26 7.18 -19.99
N PHE A 355 14.02 8.28 -19.96
CA PHE A 355 15.29 8.36 -19.26
C PHE A 355 15.10 8.16 -17.75
N ARG A 356 14.10 8.81 -17.14
CA ARG A 356 13.79 8.62 -15.71
C ARG A 356 13.38 7.18 -15.38
N ALA A 357 12.58 6.55 -16.23
CA ALA A 357 12.16 5.16 -16.06
C ALA A 357 13.33 4.17 -16.21
N PHE A 358 14.23 4.43 -17.17
CA PHE A 358 15.47 3.67 -17.34
C PHE A 358 16.37 3.79 -16.10
N ILE A 359 16.60 5.03 -15.64
CA ILE A 359 17.41 5.29 -14.45
C ILE A 359 16.76 4.67 -13.21
N ALA A 360 15.44 4.73 -13.04
CA ALA A 360 14.75 4.08 -11.92
C ALA A 360 14.94 2.56 -11.87
N CYS A 361 15.21 1.90 -13.00
CA CYS A 361 15.54 0.48 -13.03
C CYS A 361 16.99 0.18 -12.64
N ILE A 362 17.88 1.16 -12.68
CA ILE A 362 19.31 1.01 -12.35
C ILE A 362 19.61 1.61 -10.97
N LEU A 363 19.25 2.87 -10.78
CA LEU A 363 19.36 3.66 -9.56
C LEU A 363 17.96 3.85 -8.96
N ARG A 364 17.46 2.84 -8.24
CA ARG A 364 16.05 2.79 -7.84
C ARG A 364 15.71 3.85 -6.81
N GLY A 365 16.68 4.36 -6.07
CA GLY A 365 16.50 5.51 -5.19
C GLY A 365 15.93 6.73 -5.91
N SER A 366 16.16 6.89 -7.23
CA SER A 366 15.59 7.99 -8.01
C SER A 366 14.05 7.94 -8.11
N ALA A 367 13.46 6.75 -7.99
CA ALA A 367 12.01 6.57 -8.02
C ALA A 367 11.33 6.82 -6.67
N TYR A 368 12.12 6.86 -5.59
CA TYR A 368 11.64 7.02 -4.22
C TYR A 368 11.99 8.37 -3.62
N GLN A 369 12.44 9.35 -4.42
CA GLN A 369 12.89 10.67 -3.92
C GLN A 369 11.88 11.32 -2.98
N ASP A 370 10.61 11.43 -3.40
CA ASP A 370 9.56 12.04 -2.58
C ASP A 370 9.26 11.21 -1.32
N ASP A 371 9.29 9.88 -1.42
CA ASP A 371 9.04 8.98 -0.28
C ASP A 371 10.19 9.03 0.75
N VAL A 372 11.44 9.18 0.28
CA VAL A 372 12.62 9.38 1.14
C VAL A 372 12.54 10.73 1.85
N VAL A 373 12.16 11.79 1.15
CA VAL A 373 11.96 13.11 1.76
C VAL A 373 10.85 13.05 2.81
N ASP A 374 9.75 12.35 2.55
CA ASP A 374 8.67 12.14 3.52
C ASP A 374 9.14 11.33 4.74
N LEU A 375 9.92 10.26 4.54
CA LEU A 375 10.52 9.48 5.63
C LEU A 375 11.41 10.35 6.53
N LEU A 376 12.25 11.20 5.93
CA LEU A 376 13.16 12.09 6.67
C LEU A 376 12.40 13.21 7.39
N GLY A 377 11.30 13.71 6.82
CA GLY A 377 10.44 14.72 7.45
C GLY A 377 9.56 14.15 8.56
N HIS A 378 9.13 12.89 8.44
CA HIS A 378 8.10 12.30 9.29
C HIS A 378 8.39 10.85 9.75
N PRO A 379 9.58 10.56 10.33
CA PRO A 379 10.00 9.18 10.60
C PRO A 379 9.12 8.44 11.62
N ILE A 380 8.65 9.13 12.67
CA ILE A 380 7.77 8.53 13.69
C ILE A 380 6.39 8.22 13.11
N ALA A 381 5.85 9.13 12.28
CA ALA A 381 4.58 8.90 11.60
C ALA A 381 4.68 7.73 10.63
N ARG A 382 5.82 7.59 9.94
CA ARG A 382 6.11 6.44 9.07
C ARG A 382 6.03 5.11 9.83
N ILE A 383 6.70 5.00 10.97
CA ILE A 383 6.69 3.77 11.78
C ILE A 383 5.28 3.40 12.22
N ARG A 384 4.51 4.36 12.73
CA ARG A 384 3.11 4.14 13.14
C ARG A 384 2.24 3.70 11.97
N SER A 385 2.46 4.29 10.79
CA SER A 385 1.72 3.93 9.58
C SER A 385 2.03 2.49 9.15
N ILE A 386 3.29 2.06 9.17
CA ILE A 386 3.66 0.68 8.80
C ILE A 386 2.99 -0.34 9.72
N GLN A 387 2.93 -0.07 11.03
CA GLN A 387 2.28 -0.96 12.02
C GLN A 387 0.78 -1.18 11.79
N GLN A 388 0.13 -0.38 10.95
CA GLN A 388 -1.31 -0.47 10.65
C GLN A 388 -1.63 -1.24 9.36
N GLU A 389 -0.66 -1.94 8.76
CA GLU A 389 -0.82 -2.68 7.51
C GLU A 389 -1.99 -3.68 7.54
N SER A 390 -2.09 -4.52 8.57
CA SER A 390 -3.18 -5.49 8.67
C SER A 390 -4.56 -4.83 8.72
N THR A 391 -4.68 -3.73 9.48
CA THR A 391 -5.92 -2.94 9.56
C THR A 391 -6.28 -2.33 8.22
N ARG A 392 -5.30 -1.81 7.46
CA ARG A 392 -5.54 -1.26 6.12
C ARG A 392 -5.98 -2.33 5.14
N MET A 393 -5.30 -3.48 5.12
CA MET A 393 -5.64 -4.59 4.23
C MET A 393 -7.06 -5.09 4.52
N HIS A 394 -7.42 -5.24 5.79
CA HIS A 394 -8.79 -5.55 6.17
C HIS A 394 -9.78 -4.47 5.74
N SER A 395 -9.47 -3.18 5.95
CA SER A 395 -10.33 -2.07 5.54
C SER A 395 -10.59 -2.06 4.03
N ARG A 396 -9.59 -2.43 3.23
CA ARG A 396 -9.74 -2.57 1.77
C ARG A 396 -10.66 -3.73 1.40
N GLU A 397 -10.54 -4.86 2.09
CA GLU A 397 -11.37 -6.05 1.84
C GLU A 397 -12.85 -5.80 2.17
N VAL A 398 -13.14 -5.11 3.27
CA VAL A 398 -14.52 -4.84 3.72
C VAL A 398 -15.11 -3.54 3.17
N TYR A 399 -14.40 -2.85 2.28
CA TYR A 399 -14.86 -1.59 1.71
C TYR A 399 -16.15 -1.75 0.91
N LYS A 400 -17.19 -0.98 1.31
CA LYS A 400 -18.54 -1.06 0.73
C LYS A 400 -18.81 -0.05 -0.39
N GLY A 401 -17.88 0.88 -0.66
CA GLY A 401 -18.13 2.04 -1.53
C GLY A 401 -18.76 3.21 -0.78
N ARG A 402 -18.90 4.34 -1.48
CA ARG A 402 -19.54 5.56 -0.96
C ARG A 402 -21.06 5.49 -1.06
N ASP A 403 -21.78 5.99 -0.07
CA ASP A 403 -23.24 5.85 0.05
C ASP A 403 -24.05 6.95 -0.64
N TYR A 404 -23.42 8.05 -1.06
CA TYR A 404 -24.08 9.14 -1.77
C TYR A 404 -24.08 8.96 -3.30
N ASP A 405 -25.01 9.65 -3.96
CA ASP A 405 -25.25 9.58 -5.40
C ASP A 405 -25.39 10.99 -6.01
N LEU A 406 -25.45 11.05 -7.35
CA LEU A 406 -25.56 12.30 -8.10
C LEU A 406 -26.99 12.61 -8.58
N VAL A 407 -28.02 11.89 -8.13
CA VAL A 407 -29.43 12.12 -8.50
C VAL A 407 -29.83 13.56 -8.19
N GLY A 408 -30.45 14.21 -9.17
CA GLY A 408 -30.78 15.64 -9.14
C GLY A 408 -29.67 16.54 -9.70
N THR A 409 -28.50 15.99 -10.03
CA THR A 409 -27.48 16.70 -10.81
C THR A 409 -27.77 16.53 -12.29
N SER A 410 -27.70 17.61 -13.05
CA SER A 410 -27.86 17.59 -14.50
C SER A 410 -26.68 18.27 -15.20
N TYR A 411 -26.45 17.88 -16.45
CA TYR A 411 -25.47 18.49 -17.33
C TYR A 411 -26.17 19.02 -18.58
N ASP A 412 -25.99 20.31 -18.85
CA ASP A 412 -26.46 20.95 -20.07
C ASP A 412 -25.36 20.87 -21.14
N THR A 413 -25.61 20.07 -22.18
CA THR A 413 -24.70 19.87 -23.31
C THR A 413 -24.48 21.12 -24.15
N THR A 414 -25.42 22.06 -24.12
CA THR A 414 -25.38 23.29 -24.92
C THR A 414 -24.48 24.34 -24.26
N THR A 415 -24.61 24.50 -22.95
CA THR A 415 -23.85 25.50 -22.19
C THR A 415 -22.60 24.92 -21.51
N GLY A 416 -22.47 23.60 -21.45
CA GLY A 416 -21.41 22.91 -20.71
C GLY A 416 -21.53 23.06 -19.20
N ARG A 417 -22.69 23.50 -18.69
CA ARG A 417 -22.91 23.77 -17.27
C ARG A 417 -23.48 22.58 -16.54
N VAL A 418 -23.04 22.41 -15.30
CA VAL A 418 -23.57 21.42 -14.37
C VAL A 418 -24.44 22.12 -13.34
N THR A 419 -25.67 21.64 -13.19
CA THR A 419 -26.55 22.02 -12.09
C THR A 419 -26.49 20.90 -11.05
N PHE A 420 -25.94 21.19 -9.88
CA PHE A 420 -25.76 20.19 -8.83
C PHE A 420 -27.03 19.98 -8.02
N ALA A 421 -27.28 18.73 -7.61
CA ALA A 421 -28.32 18.42 -6.64
C ALA A 421 -28.07 19.17 -5.31
N GLU A 422 -29.13 19.70 -4.70
CA GLU A 422 -29.03 20.45 -3.44
C GLU A 422 -28.41 19.62 -2.32
N LYS A 423 -28.68 18.31 -2.29
CA LYS A 423 -28.14 17.35 -1.31
C LYS A 423 -26.61 17.20 -1.32
N LEU A 424 -25.93 17.62 -2.37
CA LEU A 424 -24.48 17.51 -2.47
C LEU A 424 -23.80 18.62 -1.67
N THR A 425 -22.84 18.24 -0.82
CA THR A 425 -21.94 19.17 -0.13
C THR A 425 -20.98 19.86 -1.11
N GLU A 426 -20.42 21.01 -0.74
CA GLU A 426 -19.41 21.69 -1.58
C GLU A 426 -18.18 20.83 -1.86
N ALA A 427 -17.76 19.98 -0.91
CA ALA A 427 -16.66 19.05 -1.13
C ALA A 427 -16.99 18.01 -2.22
N GLN A 428 -18.21 17.48 -2.24
CA GLN A 428 -18.68 16.55 -3.28
C GLN A 428 -18.82 17.26 -4.63
N ARG A 429 -19.38 18.48 -4.65
CA ARG A 429 -19.46 19.31 -5.86
C ARG A 429 -18.06 19.58 -6.43
N LEU A 430 -17.08 19.88 -5.58
CA LEU A 430 -15.69 20.10 -5.99
C LEU A 430 -15.05 18.81 -6.55
N ALA A 431 -15.28 17.66 -5.93
CA ALA A 431 -14.77 16.38 -6.43
C ALA A 431 -15.34 16.06 -7.83
N PHE A 432 -16.63 16.30 -8.04
CA PHE A 432 -17.26 16.14 -9.35
C PHE A 432 -16.70 17.14 -10.38
N ARG A 433 -16.58 18.43 -10.04
CA ARG A 433 -15.98 19.45 -10.92
C ARG A 433 -14.56 19.07 -11.36
N LYS A 434 -13.73 18.56 -10.45
CA LYS A 434 -12.38 18.07 -10.78
C LYS A 434 -12.42 16.91 -11.76
N SER A 435 -13.41 16.03 -11.62
CA SER A 435 -13.62 14.87 -12.50
C SER A 435 -14.17 15.26 -13.88
N LEU A 436 -14.80 16.43 -14.00
CA LEU A 436 -15.28 16.95 -15.28
C LEU A 436 -14.25 17.70 -16.11
N LEU A 437 -13.07 17.98 -15.56
CA LEU A 437 -11.99 18.58 -16.34
C LEU A 437 -11.67 17.65 -17.50
N GLN A 438 -12.11 18.03 -18.71
CA GLN A 438 -11.93 17.18 -19.86
C GLN A 438 -10.43 17.00 -20.11
N PRO A 439 -9.96 15.74 -20.15
CA PRO A 439 -8.57 15.49 -20.47
C PRO A 439 -8.26 16.00 -21.87
N SER A 440 -7.02 16.45 -22.07
CA SER A 440 -6.59 16.80 -23.43
C SER A 440 -6.68 15.58 -24.34
N GLN A 441 -6.87 15.83 -25.64
CA GLN A 441 -6.86 14.75 -26.64
C GLN A 441 -5.57 13.92 -26.54
N SER A 442 -4.42 14.58 -26.34
CA SER A 442 -3.12 13.90 -26.18
C SER A 442 -3.06 13.00 -24.94
N ASP A 443 -3.64 13.40 -23.81
CA ASP A 443 -3.63 12.58 -22.59
C ASP A 443 -4.54 11.35 -22.73
N THR A 444 -5.64 11.50 -23.46
CA THR A 444 -6.54 10.41 -23.82
C THR A 444 -5.85 9.42 -24.77
N GLU A 445 -5.21 9.93 -25.83
CA GLU A 445 -4.45 9.11 -26.79
C GLU A 445 -3.28 8.37 -26.12
N TYR A 446 -2.60 9.01 -25.18
CA TYR A 446 -1.53 8.37 -24.41
C TYR A 446 -2.07 7.23 -23.53
N SER A 447 -3.19 7.44 -22.83
CA SER A 447 -3.85 6.38 -22.06
C SER A 447 -4.26 5.19 -22.93
N LEU A 448 -4.84 5.45 -24.10
CA LEU A 448 -5.20 4.41 -25.07
C LEU A 448 -3.97 3.67 -25.59
N ARG A 449 -2.88 4.38 -25.89
CA ARG A 449 -1.61 3.76 -26.30
C ARG A 449 -1.07 2.82 -25.22
N LEU A 450 -1.10 3.21 -23.94
CA LEU A 450 -0.66 2.34 -22.85
C LEU A 450 -1.46 1.05 -22.81
N GLN A 451 -2.79 1.12 -22.95
CA GLN A 451 -3.64 -0.07 -23.01
C GLN A 451 -3.30 -0.95 -24.23
N ARG A 452 -3.18 -0.34 -25.42
CA ARG A 452 -2.84 -1.05 -26.68
C ARG A 452 -1.46 -1.68 -26.67
N GLU A 453 -0.50 -1.12 -25.92
CA GLU A 453 0.86 -1.65 -25.83
C GLU A 453 0.99 -2.74 -24.74
N TRP A 454 0.37 -2.53 -23.58
CA TRP A 454 0.65 -3.35 -22.39
C TRP A 454 -0.37 -4.45 -22.13
N ILE A 455 -1.64 -4.29 -22.52
CA ILE A 455 -2.63 -5.40 -22.41
C ILE A 455 -2.18 -6.60 -23.27
N PRO A 456 -1.77 -6.43 -24.54
CA PRO A 456 -1.24 -7.54 -25.33
C PRO A 456 0.02 -8.18 -24.73
N ARG A 457 0.85 -7.43 -24.01
CA ARG A 457 2.02 -8.00 -23.30
C ARG A 457 1.61 -8.88 -22.12
N ILE A 458 0.58 -8.48 -21.39
CA ILE A 458 -0.02 -9.33 -20.35
C ILE A 458 -0.55 -10.60 -21.02
N MET A 459 -1.34 -10.47 -22.10
CA MET A 459 -1.88 -11.63 -22.80
C MET A 459 -0.80 -12.58 -23.33
N ASN A 460 0.23 -12.04 -23.97
CA ASN A 460 1.33 -12.83 -24.52
C ASN A 460 2.08 -13.61 -23.42
N ARG A 461 2.22 -13.03 -22.22
CA ARG A 461 2.79 -13.72 -21.05
C ARG A 461 2.00 -14.99 -20.68
N TYR A 462 0.69 -15.00 -20.89
CA TYR A 462 -0.20 -16.13 -20.58
C TYR A 462 -0.59 -16.96 -21.81
N SER A 463 0.01 -16.72 -22.98
CA SER A 463 -0.35 -17.41 -24.24
C SER A 463 -0.23 -18.94 -24.18
N ASN A 464 0.75 -19.45 -23.42
CA ASN A 464 0.97 -20.89 -23.22
C ASN A 464 0.54 -21.37 -21.81
N SER A 465 -0.29 -20.59 -21.14
CA SER A 465 -0.79 -20.87 -19.79
C SER A 465 -2.22 -21.44 -19.84
N PRO A 466 -2.62 -22.28 -18.86
CA PRO A 466 -4.03 -22.64 -18.68
C PRO A 466 -4.91 -21.49 -18.16
N THR A 467 -4.32 -20.37 -17.74
CA THR A 467 -5.04 -19.21 -17.20
C THR A 467 -5.86 -18.52 -18.28
N ALA A 468 -7.16 -18.38 -18.03
CA ALA A 468 -8.06 -17.68 -18.93
C ALA A 468 -7.89 -16.15 -18.82
N ILE A 469 -7.66 -15.46 -19.95
CA ILE A 469 -7.69 -14.00 -19.99
C ILE A 469 -9.08 -13.51 -20.40
N VAL A 470 -9.66 -12.65 -19.57
CA VAL A 470 -10.97 -12.03 -19.78
C VAL A 470 -10.82 -10.53 -19.91
N LEU A 471 -11.31 -9.97 -21.03
CA LEU A 471 -11.39 -8.52 -21.19
C LEU A 471 -12.77 -8.01 -20.78
N THR A 472 -12.80 -6.94 -19.99
CA THR A 472 -14.04 -6.30 -19.54
C THR A 472 -14.03 -4.80 -19.84
N PRO A 473 -15.10 -4.22 -20.42
CA PRO A 473 -15.23 -2.78 -20.47
C PRO A 473 -15.44 -2.23 -19.06
N VAL A 474 -15.09 -0.97 -18.87
CA VAL A 474 -15.42 -0.19 -17.67
C VAL A 474 -16.61 0.75 -17.96
N PRO A 475 -17.51 0.97 -16.99
CA PRO A 475 -18.58 1.97 -17.11
C PRO A 475 -18.00 3.35 -17.39
N ARG A 476 -18.67 4.14 -18.25
CA ARG A 476 -18.09 5.40 -18.77
C ARG A 476 -18.25 6.55 -17.79
N GLY A 477 -19.47 6.79 -17.33
CA GLY A 477 -19.79 7.86 -16.39
C GLY A 477 -21.31 8.02 -16.21
N PRO A 478 -21.74 8.96 -15.35
CA PRO A 478 -23.16 9.18 -15.06
C PRO A 478 -23.91 9.99 -16.13
N PHE A 479 -23.20 10.64 -17.06
CA PHE A 479 -23.78 11.50 -18.11
C PHE A 479 -23.14 11.15 -19.46
N VAL A 480 -23.77 10.25 -20.20
CA VAL A 480 -23.22 9.70 -21.46
C VAL A 480 -23.07 10.77 -22.53
N GLU A 481 -23.86 11.85 -22.43
CA GLU A 481 -23.91 12.97 -23.35
C GLU A 481 -22.65 13.86 -23.28
N LEU A 482 -21.82 13.69 -22.25
CA LEU A 482 -20.56 14.39 -22.16
C LEU A 482 -19.62 13.94 -23.30
N PRO A 483 -19.01 14.86 -24.06
CA PRO A 483 -18.12 14.53 -25.18
C PRO A 483 -16.98 13.57 -24.86
N GLY A 484 -16.54 13.50 -23.60
CA GLY A 484 -15.51 12.55 -23.13
C GLY A 484 -16.03 11.12 -22.93
N PHE A 485 -17.33 10.93 -22.70
CA PHE A 485 -17.96 9.63 -22.42
C PHE A 485 -18.66 9.02 -23.66
N THR A 486 -18.97 9.81 -24.67
CA THR A 486 -19.59 9.32 -25.92
C THR A 486 -18.68 8.38 -26.73
N LYS A 487 -17.35 8.56 -26.66
CA LYS A 487 -16.36 7.78 -27.43
C LYS A 487 -16.12 6.34 -26.93
N GLY A 488 -16.71 5.93 -25.79
CA GLY A 488 -16.32 4.71 -25.07
C GLY A 488 -16.49 3.37 -25.81
N TYR A 489 -17.04 3.35 -27.03
CA TYR A 489 -17.18 2.15 -27.86
C TYR A 489 -16.20 2.03 -29.01
N ASP A 490 -15.45 3.09 -29.34
CA ASP A 490 -14.39 2.97 -30.34
C ASP A 490 -13.40 1.93 -29.84
N SER A 491 -13.05 0.96 -30.69
CA SER A 491 -12.25 -0.21 -30.33
C SER A 491 -10.94 0.21 -29.66
N VAL A 492 -10.96 0.28 -28.32
CA VAL A 492 -9.82 0.66 -27.48
C VAL A 492 -8.67 -0.29 -27.76
N LEU A 493 -9.00 -1.57 -27.95
CA LEU A 493 -8.07 -2.62 -28.32
C LEU A 493 -8.29 -3.05 -29.78
N PRO A 494 -7.22 -3.38 -30.52
CA PRO A 494 -7.33 -3.95 -31.85
C PRO A 494 -8.18 -5.24 -31.85
N SER A 495 -8.94 -5.48 -32.92
CA SER A 495 -9.78 -6.69 -33.04
C SER A 495 -9.00 -7.99 -32.87
N SER A 496 -7.74 -8.02 -33.34
CA SER A 496 -6.83 -9.17 -33.15
C SER A 496 -6.56 -9.47 -31.67
N VAL A 497 -6.43 -8.43 -30.84
CA VAL A 497 -6.26 -8.57 -29.40
C VAL A 497 -7.52 -9.17 -28.80
N ILE A 498 -8.69 -8.63 -29.12
CA ILE A 498 -9.98 -9.13 -28.64
C ILE A 498 -10.19 -10.60 -29.02
N GLN A 499 -9.88 -10.98 -30.27
CA GLN A 499 -10.00 -12.34 -30.78
C GLN A 499 -9.03 -13.33 -30.14
N SER A 500 -7.88 -12.87 -29.65
CA SER A 500 -6.87 -13.71 -28.98
C SER A 500 -7.16 -13.97 -27.49
N THR A 501 -8.27 -13.46 -26.96
CA THR A 501 -8.71 -13.70 -25.57
C THR A 501 -9.51 -14.98 -25.44
N ASN A 502 -9.62 -15.53 -24.22
CA ASN A 502 -10.57 -16.61 -23.97
C ASN A 502 -12.00 -16.12 -24.19
N PHE A 503 -12.32 -14.92 -23.69
CA PHE A 503 -13.46 -14.14 -24.14
C PHE A 503 -13.32 -12.66 -23.74
N SER A 504 -14.04 -11.81 -24.46
CA SER A 504 -14.29 -10.41 -24.09
C SER A 504 -15.78 -10.25 -23.78
N LEU A 505 -16.09 -9.50 -22.72
CA LEU A 505 -17.45 -9.04 -22.51
C LEU A 505 -17.82 -8.03 -23.61
N PRO A 506 -19.09 -8.01 -24.06
CA PRO A 506 -19.56 -7.00 -25.00
C PRO A 506 -19.29 -5.58 -24.47
N GLY A 507 -18.88 -4.66 -25.34
CA GLY A 507 -18.55 -3.28 -24.93
C GLY A 507 -19.67 -2.58 -24.16
N ARG A 508 -20.94 -2.95 -24.44
CA ARG A 508 -22.15 -2.37 -23.85
C ARG A 508 -22.67 -3.08 -22.59
N THR A 509 -21.87 -3.95 -21.99
CA THR A 509 -22.29 -4.79 -20.85
C THR A 509 -22.76 -3.95 -19.65
N PHE A 510 -22.19 -2.75 -19.47
CA PHE A 510 -22.43 -1.92 -18.29
C PHE A 510 -23.19 -0.61 -18.57
N ASP A 511 -23.83 -0.43 -19.73
CA ASP A 511 -24.58 0.79 -20.09
C ASP A 511 -25.67 1.12 -19.05
N PHE A 512 -26.24 0.09 -18.43
CA PHE A 512 -27.29 0.26 -17.42
C PHE A 512 -26.80 0.99 -16.16
N LEU A 513 -25.49 1.01 -15.90
CA LEU A 513 -24.87 1.73 -14.79
C LEU A 513 -24.69 3.22 -15.09
N GLU A 514 -24.80 3.67 -16.33
CA GLU A 514 -24.42 5.02 -16.77
C GLU A 514 -25.50 6.06 -16.44
N LYS A 515 -25.81 6.16 -15.15
CA LYS A 515 -26.83 7.03 -14.59
C LYS A 515 -26.34 7.65 -13.27
N PRO A 516 -26.78 8.88 -12.91
CA PRO A 516 -26.33 9.57 -11.70
C PRO A 516 -26.52 8.79 -10.38
N GLU A 517 -27.52 7.91 -10.32
CA GLU A 517 -27.80 7.07 -9.15
C GLU A 517 -26.71 6.03 -8.80
N TYR A 518 -25.81 5.72 -9.73
CA TYR A 518 -24.76 4.71 -9.56
C TYR A 518 -23.37 5.29 -9.37
N TYR A 519 -23.22 6.62 -9.37
CA TYR A 519 -21.93 7.31 -9.29
C TYR A 519 -21.93 8.31 -8.14
N PHE A 520 -20.74 8.57 -7.60
CA PHE A 520 -20.51 9.65 -6.63
C PHE A 520 -19.65 10.79 -7.18
N ASP A 521 -18.97 10.57 -8.31
CA ASP A 521 -18.32 11.60 -9.11
C ASP A 521 -18.45 11.29 -10.62
N ALA A 522 -17.69 11.94 -11.50
CA ALA A 522 -17.85 11.73 -12.95
C ALA A 522 -17.31 10.38 -13.47
N PHE A 523 -16.50 9.64 -12.70
CA PHE A 523 -15.84 8.40 -13.14
C PHE A 523 -16.07 7.21 -12.21
N HIS A 524 -16.39 7.44 -10.95
CA HIS A 524 -16.36 6.42 -9.92
C HIS A 524 -17.76 6.03 -9.42
N LEU A 525 -18.01 4.72 -9.42
CA LEU A 525 -19.25 4.14 -8.94
C LEU A 525 -19.40 4.33 -7.43
N ASN A 526 -20.62 4.61 -6.98
CA ASN A 526 -20.98 4.56 -5.57
C ASN A 526 -21.25 3.13 -5.10
N ALA A 527 -21.66 2.93 -3.85
CA ALA A 527 -21.95 1.62 -3.27
C ALA A 527 -23.00 0.84 -4.08
N LYS A 528 -24.06 1.50 -4.56
CA LYS A 528 -25.11 0.90 -5.40
C LYS A 528 -24.54 0.47 -6.76
N GLY A 529 -23.74 1.33 -7.39
CA GLY A 529 -23.05 1.04 -8.65
C GLY A 529 -22.05 -0.11 -8.51
N ARG A 530 -21.23 -0.08 -7.46
CA ARG A 530 -20.25 -1.13 -7.11
C ARG A 530 -20.90 -2.49 -6.95
N GLN A 531 -22.02 -2.55 -6.21
CA GLN A 531 -22.80 -3.77 -6.05
C GLN A 531 -23.25 -4.31 -7.41
N LYS A 532 -23.92 -3.47 -8.22
CA LYS A 532 -24.49 -3.88 -9.52
C LYS A 532 -23.43 -4.26 -10.55
N PHE A 533 -22.30 -3.54 -10.57
CA PHE A 533 -21.14 -3.87 -11.38
C PHE A 533 -20.59 -5.25 -11.01
N THR A 534 -20.40 -5.50 -9.71
CA THR A 534 -19.87 -6.77 -9.20
C THR A 534 -20.81 -7.94 -9.50
N GLU A 535 -22.11 -7.79 -9.23
CA GLU A 535 -23.14 -8.80 -9.54
C GLU A 535 -23.11 -9.20 -11.02
N THR A 536 -23.08 -8.21 -11.91
CA THR A 536 -23.11 -8.42 -13.36
C THR A 536 -21.82 -9.06 -13.86
N LEU A 537 -20.66 -8.55 -13.43
CA LEU A 537 -19.36 -9.11 -13.81
C LEU A 537 -19.24 -10.57 -13.38
N VAL A 538 -19.58 -10.88 -12.13
CA VAL A 538 -19.48 -12.25 -11.61
C VAL A 538 -20.42 -13.20 -12.33
N SER A 539 -21.66 -12.77 -12.60
CA SER A 539 -22.63 -13.56 -13.37
C SER A 539 -22.11 -13.94 -14.76
N GLU A 540 -21.57 -12.96 -15.51
CA GLU A 540 -20.97 -13.19 -16.82
C GLU A 540 -19.75 -14.14 -16.75
N LEU A 541 -18.89 -13.98 -15.75
CA LEU A 541 -17.73 -14.83 -15.55
C LEU A 541 -18.12 -16.28 -15.24
N ILE A 542 -19.11 -16.50 -14.36
CA ILE A 542 -19.59 -17.85 -14.03
C ILE A 542 -20.18 -18.53 -15.27
N GLY A 543 -21.01 -17.82 -16.05
CA GLY A 543 -21.65 -18.38 -17.25
C GLY A 543 -20.63 -18.81 -18.30
N ARG A 544 -19.58 -18.00 -18.52
CA ARG A 544 -18.62 -18.21 -19.61
C ARG A 544 -17.44 -19.10 -19.21
N LEU A 545 -16.91 -18.99 -17.99
CA LEU A 545 -15.80 -19.84 -17.55
C LEU A 545 -16.23 -21.31 -17.40
N ARG A 546 -17.48 -21.57 -16.95
CA ARG A 546 -18.03 -22.93 -16.93
C ARG A 546 -18.20 -23.54 -18.33
N SER A 547 -18.58 -22.72 -19.30
CA SER A 547 -18.75 -23.16 -20.69
C SER A 547 -17.41 -23.49 -21.38
N ALA A 548 -16.31 -22.90 -20.92
CA ALA A 548 -14.97 -23.23 -21.39
C ALA A 548 -14.48 -24.58 -20.84
N ASP A 549 -14.80 -24.89 -19.58
CA ASP A 549 -14.49 -26.20 -18.94
C ASP A 549 -15.19 -27.37 -19.65
N SER A 550 -16.47 -27.20 -20.02
CA SER A 550 -17.25 -28.28 -20.64
C SER A 550 -16.79 -28.64 -22.06
N ARG A 551 -16.15 -27.72 -22.79
CA ARG A 551 -15.52 -28.00 -24.09
C ARG A 551 -14.15 -28.68 -23.98
N ALA A 552 -13.52 -28.66 -22.81
CA ALA A 552 -12.20 -29.24 -22.58
C ALA A 552 -12.25 -30.73 -22.15
N GLN A 553 -13.44 -31.31 -21.91
CA GLN A 553 -13.57 -32.75 -21.72
C GLN A 553 -13.69 -33.45 -23.08
N PRO A 554 -12.74 -34.32 -23.48
CA PRO A 554 -12.91 -35.13 -24.67
C PRO A 554 -14.02 -36.16 -24.42
N ASN A 555 -15.01 -36.18 -25.30
CA ASN A 555 -16.03 -37.22 -25.36
C ASN A 555 -15.34 -38.59 -25.31
N CYS A 556 -15.48 -39.29 -24.19
CA CYS A 556 -15.18 -40.71 -24.07
C CYS A 556 -16.31 -41.48 -24.77
N GLY A 557 -16.33 -41.40 -26.10
CA GLY A 557 -17.26 -42.11 -26.96
C GLY A 557 -16.67 -43.46 -27.35
N PHE A 558 -17.31 -44.53 -26.89
CA PHE A 558 -17.10 -45.92 -27.26
C PHE A 558 -16.64 -46.12 -28.72
N ARG A 559 -15.44 -46.66 -28.92
CA ARG A 559 -15.05 -47.32 -30.17
C ARG A 559 -15.62 -48.75 -30.15
N LEU A 560 -16.69 -48.97 -30.90
CA LEU A 560 -17.09 -50.32 -31.32
C LEU A 560 -16.03 -50.87 -32.28
N ALA A 561 -15.53 -52.06 -31.96
CA ALA A 561 -14.58 -52.81 -32.76
C ALA A 561 -15.21 -53.22 -34.10
N ALA A 562 -14.55 -52.87 -35.21
CA ALA A 562 -14.80 -53.49 -36.51
C ALA A 562 -13.74 -54.57 -36.73
N THR A 563 -14.18 -55.81 -36.64
CA THR A 563 -13.49 -57.03 -37.06
C THR A 563 -13.12 -56.96 -38.54
N TRP A 564 -11.84 -57.18 -38.84
CA TRP A 564 -11.37 -57.45 -40.20
C TRP A 564 -11.35 -58.96 -40.43
N ASN A 565 -12.10 -59.40 -41.43
CA ASN A 565 -11.95 -60.69 -42.09
C ASN A 565 -11.55 -60.41 -43.54
N GLN A 566 -10.59 -61.23 -44.01
CA GLN A 566 -9.93 -61.29 -45.33
C GLN A 566 -8.65 -60.46 -45.49
#